data_AF-A0A7S2Z0K3-F1
#
_entry.id   AF-A0A7S2Z0K3-F1
#
_cell.length_a   1.000
_cell.length_b   1.000
_cell.length_c   1.000
_cell.angle_alpha   90.00
_cell.angle_beta   90.00
_cell.angle_gamma   90.00
#
_symmetry.space_group_name_H-M   'P 1'
#
loop_
_entity.id
_entity.type
_entity.pdbx_description
1 polymer ?
#
loop_
_entity_poly.entity_id
_entity_poly.type
_entity_poly.pdbx_seq_one_letter_code
_entity_poly.pdbx_strand_id
1 'polypeptide(L)'
;RQDGYRREKNTAGRRNERERRRARRQAIEERAREIESERARERGRDKMGIGATLLKITSALSLIVSTALVGVSGYVYRHQNPHIGQIALARITVQAALGFGLLTFILSIVGYVGATKKNKCVLLFFFTFLQTALAGLVAISAALYTGLPWIDEQLETLCKDHPWENCTDEVPKIEQQMRSHLTLVRSISLSICVFLFGIIHATFLAVSESKRNMYKEIPSYERPQTFVVS
;
A
#
# COMPACT_ATOMS: atom_id res chain seq x y z
N ARG A 1 -80.85 3.51 27.41
CA ARG A 1 -80.13 3.21 26.14
C ARG A 1 -78.94 4.17 25.88
N GLN A 2 -78.92 5.40 26.40
CA GLN A 2 -77.81 6.35 26.19
C GLN A 2 -76.52 6.01 26.98
N ASP A 3 -76.61 5.36 28.14
CA ASP A 3 -75.42 5.05 28.96
C ASP A 3 -74.49 3.99 28.35
N GLY A 4 -75.04 3.04 27.57
CA GLY A 4 -74.25 2.03 26.87
C GLY A 4 -73.34 2.65 25.80
N TYR A 5 -73.87 3.61 25.05
CA TYR A 5 -73.13 4.30 23.98
C TYR A 5 -71.97 5.14 24.50
N ARG A 6 -72.11 5.70 25.72
CA ARG A 6 -71.04 6.48 26.37
C ARG A 6 -69.88 5.60 26.87
N ARG A 7 -70.16 4.36 27.28
CA ARG A 7 -69.12 3.38 27.67
C ARG A 7 -68.29 2.90 26.47
N GLU A 8 -68.92 2.63 25.32
CA GLU A 8 -68.21 2.19 24.11
C GLU A 8 -67.26 3.26 23.53
N LYS A 9 -67.67 4.55 23.51
CA LYS A 9 -66.78 5.62 23.06
C LYS A 9 -65.53 5.76 23.95
N ASN A 10 -65.67 5.56 25.26
CA ASN A 10 -64.55 5.63 26.20
C ASN A 10 -63.59 4.44 26.07
N THR A 11 -64.07 3.24 25.76
CA THR A 11 -63.20 2.07 25.54
C THR A 11 -62.48 2.14 24.18
N ALA A 12 -63.15 2.61 23.14
CA ALA A 12 -62.54 2.82 21.82
C ALA A 12 -61.40 3.86 21.85
N GLY A 13 -61.60 4.97 22.56
CA GLY A 13 -60.56 6.00 22.75
C GLY A 13 -59.31 5.48 23.46
N ARG A 14 -59.49 4.70 24.54
CA ARG A 14 -58.38 4.09 25.29
C ARG A 14 -57.60 3.06 24.46
N ARG A 15 -58.27 2.33 23.56
CA ARG A 15 -57.61 1.35 22.68
C ARG A 15 -56.72 2.04 21.64
N ASN A 16 -57.25 3.08 21.01
CA ASN A 16 -56.53 3.87 20.01
C ASN A 16 -55.31 4.60 20.62
N GLU A 17 -55.43 5.08 21.86
CA GLU A 17 -54.30 5.71 22.56
C GLU A 17 -53.18 4.70 22.92
N ARG A 18 -53.55 3.47 23.29
CA ARG A 18 -52.56 2.40 23.55
C ARG A 18 -51.81 1.99 22.28
N GLU A 19 -52.49 1.92 21.14
CA GLU A 19 -51.86 1.63 19.84
C GLU A 19 -50.88 2.73 19.43
N ARG A 20 -51.25 4.00 19.58
CA ARG A 20 -50.33 5.13 19.34
C ARG A 20 -49.10 5.10 20.24
N ARG A 21 -49.26 4.72 21.52
CA ARG A 21 -48.13 4.58 22.45
C ARG A 21 -47.21 3.41 22.08
N ARG A 22 -47.75 2.30 21.59
CA ARG A 22 -46.96 1.15 21.10
C ARG A 22 -46.18 1.51 19.83
N ALA A 23 -46.83 2.15 18.86
CA ALA A 23 -46.18 2.62 17.64
C ALA A 23 -45.04 3.61 17.93
N ARG A 24 -45.24 4.55 18.87
CA ARG A 24 -44.18 5.47 19.31
C ARG A 24 -43.01 4.75 19.98
N ARG A 25 -43.26 3.73 20.81
CA ARG A 25 -42.19 2.95 21.44
C ARG A 25 -41.37 2.17 20.42
N GLN A 26 -42.02 1.53 19.45
CA GLN A 26 -41.35 0.83 18.37
C GLN A 26 -40.48 1.77 17.53
N ALA A 27 -40.99 2.94 17.16
CA ALA A 27 -40.22 3.94 16.41
C ALA A 27 -39.01 4.48 17.20
N ILE A 28 -39.12 4.60 18.53
CA ILE A 28 -38.02 5.01 19.40
C ILE A 28 -36.97 3.90 19.50
N GLU A 29 -37.38 2.64 19.66
CA GLU A 29 -36.48 1.49 19.70
C GLU A 29 -35.75 1.28 18.37
N GLU A 30 -36.42 1.46 17.24
CA GLU A 30 -35.82 1.35 15.92
C GLU A 30 -34.75 2.42 15.69
N ARG A 31 -35.04 3.68 16.04
CA ARG A 31 -34.05 4.76 16.02
C ARG A 31 -32.89 4.52 16.98
N ALA A 32 -33.16 3.96 18.16
CA ALA A 32 -32.10 3.62 19.12
C ALA A 32 -31.15 2.55 18.54
N ARG A 33 -31.69 1.53 17.87
CA ARG A 33 -30.90 0.50 17.17
C ARG A 33 -30.10 1.08 16.00
N GLU A 34 -30.68 1.98 15.22
CA GLU A 34 -29.94 2.67 14.13
C GLU A 34 -28.74 3.44 14.69
N ILE A 35 -28.95 4.27 15.72
CA ILE A 35 -27.88 5.05 16.37
C ILE A 35 -26.82 4.13 16.99
N GLU A 36 -27.21 3.02 17.60
CA GLU A 36 -26.29 2.06 18.18
C GLU A 36 -25.48 1.32 17.10
N SER A 37 -26.10 1.01 15.96
CA SER A 37 -25.43 0.42 14.79
C SER A 37 -24.42 1.38 14.16
N GLU A 38 -24.73 2.69 14.09
CA GLU A 38 -23.81 3.73 13.62
C GLU A 38 -22.63 3.89 14.57
N ARG A 39 -22.89 3.97 15.88
CA ARG A 39 -21.83 4.05 16.90
C ARG A 39 -20.94 2.81 16.92
N ALA A 40 -21.50 1.62 16.70
CA ALA A 40 -20.74 0.38 16.58
C ALA A 40 -19.86 0.38 15.32
N ARG A 41 -20.38 0.89 14.20
CA ARG A 41 -19.61 1.08 12.95
C ARG A 41 -18.48 2.09 13.13
N GLU A 42 -18.68 3.18 13.87
CA GLU A 42 -17.65 4.17 14.16
C GLU A 42 -16.56 3.61 15.10
N ARG A 43 -16.94 2.93 16.19
CA ARG A 43 -15.96 2.29 17.09
C ARG A 43 -15.15 1.19 16.41
N GLY A 44 -15.73 0.48 15.45
CA GLY A 44 -15.01 -0.47 14.61
C GLY A 44 -14.11 0.20 13.56
N ARG A 45 -14.37 1.46 13.20
CA ARG A 45 -13.61 2.23 12.19
C ARG A 45 -12.29 2.76 12.72
N ASP A 46 -12.22 3.05 14.03
CA ASP A 46 -11.11 3.75 14.69
C ASP A 46 -9.94 2.86 15.10
N LYS A 47 -10.13 1.54 15.19
CA LYS A 47 -8.99 0.63 15.24
C LYS A 47 -8.45 0.43 13.83
N MET A 48 -7.70 1.42 13.34
CA MET A 48 -6.84 1.21 12.17
C MET A 48 -5.97 0.00 12.46
N GLY A 49 -6.19 -1.10 11.72
CA GLY A 49 -5.35 -2.28 11.84
C GLY A 49 -3.89 -1.88 11.69
N ILE A 50 -3.01 -2.52 12.46
CA ILE A 50 -1.57 -2.24 12.49
C ILE A 50 -0.98 -2.13 11.07
N GLY A 51 -1.46 -2.94 10.14
CA GLY A 51 -1.06 -2.89 8.73
C GLY A 51 -1.37 -1.56 8.02
N ALA A 52 -2.51 -0.91 8.29
CA ALA A 52 -2.83 0.38 7.68
C ALA A 52 -1.93 1.50 8.23
N THR A 53 -1.58 1.45 9.51
CA THR A 53 -0.64 2.39 10.14
C THR A 53 0.77 2.20 9.58
N LEU A 54 1.23 0.95 9.49
CA LEU A 54 2.53 0.63 8.87
C LEU A 54 2.59 1.11 7.42
N LEU A 55 1.54 0.89 6.61
CA LEU A 55 1.50 1.33 5.22
C LEU A 55 1.60 2.85 5.09
N LYS A 56 0.98 3.61 6.01
CA LYS A 56 1.08 5.07 6.04
C LYS A 56 2.49 5.54 6.36
N ILE A 57 3.13 4.94 7.36
CA ILE A 57 4.49 5.28 7.77
C ILE A 57 5.47 4.96 6.64
N THR A 58 5.40 3.75 6.07
CA THR A 58 6.30 3.36 4.97
C THR A 58 6.08 4.20 3.72
N SER A 59 4.84 4.54 3.38
CA SER A 59 4.53 5.45 2.26
C SER A 59 5.06 6.86 2.50
N ALA A 60 4.96 7.39 3.73
CA ALA A 60 5.49 8.71 4.08
C ALA A 60 7.02 8.75 4.02
N LEU A 61 7.69 7.71 4.54
CA LEU A 61 9.16 7.59 4.44
C LEU A 61 9.61 7.48 2.98
N SER A 62 8.92 6.66 2.18
CA SER A 62 9.16 6.53 0.74
C SER A 62 8.97 7.85 -0.01
N LEU A 63 8.00 8.66 0.39
CA LEU A 63 7.79 10.00 -0.19
C LEU A 63 8.97 10.94 0.09
N ILE A 64 9.52 10.92 1.31
CA ILE A 64 10.70 11.71 1.67
C ILE A 64 11.91 11.27 0.84
N VAL A 65 12.16 9.95 0.77
CA VAL A 65 13.28 9.38 0.02
C VAL A 65 13.18 9.68 -1.48
N SER A 66 12.00 9.52 -2.07
CA SER A 66 11.77 9.82 -3.49
C SER A 66 11.94 11.31 -3.80
N THR A 67 11.48 12.20 -2.92
CA THR A 67 11.69 13.65 -3.08
C THR A 67 13.17 14.00 -3.05
N ALA A 68 13.94 13.42 -2.11
CA ALA A 68 15.38 13.60 -2.06
C ALA A 68 16.06 13.05 -3.32
N LEU A 69 15.66 11.87 -3.80
CA LEU A 69 16.20 11.26 -5.01
C LEU A 69 15.95 12.12 -6.26
N VAL A 70 14.73 12.65 -6.43
CA VAL A 70 14.39 13.57 -7.53
C VAL A 70 15.18 14.86 -7.42
N GLY A 71 15.34 15.41 -6.21
CA GLY A 71 16.12 16.62 -5.96
C GLY A 71 17.59 16.45 -6.34
N VAL A 72 18.23 15.38 -5.88
CA VAL A 72 19.62 15.05 -6.19
C VAL A 72 19.80 14.77 -7.68
N SER A 73 18.93 13.95 -8.27
CA SER A 73 19.02 13.61 -9.70
C SER A 73 18.80 14.83 -10.59
N GLY A 74 17.85 15.70 -10.24
CA GLY A 74 17.59 16.95 -10.94
C GLY A 74 18.73 17.95 -10.79
N TYR A 75 19.36 18.01 -9.62
CA TYR A 75 20.56 18.83 -9.39
C TYR A 75 21.73 18.38 -10.28
N VAL A 76 22.00 17.07 -10.31
CA VAL A 76 23.04 16.46 -11.14
C VAL A 76 22.75 16.70 -12.62
N TYR A 77 21.50 16.51 -13.05
CA TYR A 77 21.08 16.75 -14.43
C TYR A 77 21.30 18.21 -14.87
N ARG A 78 21.07 19.18 -13.97
CA ARG A 78 21.23 20.60 -14.27
C ARG A 78 22.69 21.06 -14.32
N HIS A 79 23.55 20.51 -13.46
CA HIS A 79 24.96 20.90 -13.34
C HIS A 79 25.91 19.97 -14.10
N GLN A 80 25.39 19.07 -14.94
CA GLN A 80 26.22 18.15 -15.70
C GLN A 80 27.00 18.93 -16.76
N ASN A 81 28.33 18.91 -16.66
CA ASN A 81 29.20 19.51 -17.66
C ASN A 81 28.92 18.86 -19.02
N PRO A 82 28.76 19.64 -20.11
CA PRO A 82 28.40 19.11 -21.42
C PRO A 82 29.44 18.11 -21.96
N HIS A 83 30.70 18.21 -21.52
CA HIS A 83 31.77 17.28 -21.89
C HIS A 83 31.64 15.89 -21.25
N ILE A 84 31.17 15.78 -20.00
CA ILE A 84 30.92 14.48 -19.34
C ILE A 84 29.59 13.87 -19.82
N GLY A 85 28.66 14.72 -20.29
CA GLY A 85 27.36 14.32 -20.82
C GLY A 85 27.39 13.58 -22.16
N GLN A 86 28.56 13.45 -22.81
CA GLN A 86 28.71 12.63 -24.02
C GLN A 86 28.78 11.13 -23.73
N ILE A 87 29.09 10.74 -22.49
CA ILE A 87 29.04 9.35 -22.07
C ILE A 87 27.55 8.96 -22.00
N ALA A 88 27.06 8.29 -23.05
CA ALA A 88 25.66 7.89 -23.18
C ALA A 88 25.15 7.14 -21.93
N LEU A 89 26.03 6.35 -21.31
CA LEU A 89 25.75 5.63 -20.07
C LEU A 89 25.39 6.57 -18.91
N ALA A 90 26.13 7.67 -18.72
CA ALA A 90 25.90 8.62 -17.62
C ALA A 90 24.58 9.40 -17.80
N ARG A 91 24.17 9.69 -19.05
CA ARG A 91 22.86 10.31 -19.32
C ARG A 91 21.71 9.36 -19.02
N ILE A 92 21.82 8.11 -19.50
CA ILE A 92 20.78 7.10 -19.31
C ILE A 92 20.57 6.82 -17.82
N THR A 93 21.64 6.72 -17.04
CA THR A 93 21.55 6.47 -15.60
C THR A 93 20.91 7.63 -14.83
N VAL A 94 21.28 8.88 -15.13
CA VAL A 94 20.66 10.06 -14.50
C VAL A 94 19.18 10.18 -14.88
N GLN A 95 18.82 9.96 -16.15
CA GLN A 95 17.42 9.97 -16.59
C GLN A 95 16.61 8.83 -15.96
N ALA A 96 17.19 7.62 -15.87
CA ALA A 96 16.55 6.49 -15.23
C ALA A 96 16.33 6.74 -13.73
N ALA A 97 17.32 7.31 -13.03
CA ALA A 97 17.21 7.67 -11.61
C ALA A 97 16.10 8.71 -11.38
N LEU A 98 16.02 9.72 -12.23
CA LEU A 98 14.98 10.74 -12.17
C LEU A 98 13.58 10.18 -12.45
N GLY A 99 13.45 9.33 -13.48
CA GLY A 99 12.21 8.62 -13.79
C GLY A 99 11.76 7.70 -12.66
N PHE A 100 12.69 6.95 -12.07
CA PHE A 100 12.42 6.07 -10.93
C PHE A 100 12.02 6.85 -9.68
N GLY A 101 12.66 7.99 -9.42
CA GLY A 101 12.30 8.91 -8.33
C GLY A 101 10.88 9.46 -8.48
N LEU A 102 10.49 9.89 -9.69
CA LEU A 102 9.13 10.35 -9.95
C LEU A 102 8.09 9.24 -9.82
N LEU A 103 8.39 8.05 -10.32
CA LEU A 103 7.50 6.89 -10.20
C LEU A 103 7.27 6.53 -8.72
N THR A 104 8.34 6.42 -7.93
CA THR A 104 8.26 6.12 -6.50
C THR A 104 7.54 7.21 -5.71
N PHE A 105 7.67 8.48 -6.11
CA PHE A 105 6.91 9.60 -5.55
C PHE A 105 5.39 9.42 -5.76
N ILE A 106 4.97 9.16 -7.01
CA ILE A 106 3.54 8.92 -7.33
C ILE A 106 3.02 7.71 -6.56
N LEU A 107 3.77 6.60 -6.54
CA LEU A 107 3.38 5.40 -5.80
C LEU A 107 3.23 5.66 -4.31
N SER A 108 4.09 6.50 -3.73
CA SER A 108 4.02 6.88 -2.30
C SER A 108 2.73 7.65 -1.98
N ILE A 109 2.29 8.57 -2.86
CA ILE A 109 1.01 9.27 -2.71
C ILE A 109 -0.16 8.29 -2.83
N VAL A 110 -0.13 7.43 -3.85
CA VAL A 110 -1.19 6.42 -4.07
C VAL A 110 -1.29 5.46 -2.89
N GLY A 111 -0.15 5.02 -2.33
CA GLY A 111 -0.08 4.18 -1.13
C GLY A 111 -0.69 4.87 0.09
N TYR A 112 -0.34 6.14 0.31
CA TYR A 112 -0.87 6.94 1.42
C TYR A 112 -2.39 7.18 1.31
N VAL A 113 -2.88 7.55 0.11
CA VAL A 113 -4.31 7.75 -0.15
C VAL A 113 -5.06 6.42 -0.07
N GLY A 114 -4.49 5.34 -0.58
CA GLY A 114 -5.03 3.98 -0.51
C GLY A 114 -5.23 3.53 0.94
N ALA A 115 -4.23 3.76 1.80
CA ALA A 115 -4.33 3.48 3.23
C ALA A 115 -5.41 4.32 3.93
N THR A 116 -5.59 5.58 3.50
CA THR A 116 -6.53 6.52 4.12
C THR A 116 -7.98 6.21 3.72
N LYS A 117 -8.24 5.96 2.43
CA LYS A 117 -9.59 5.67 1.92
C LYS A 117 -10.04 4.21 2.17
N LYS A 118 -9.17 3.35 2.71
CA LYS A 118 -9.39 1.90 2.88
C LYS A 118 -9.89 1.23 1.58
N ASN A 119 -9.50 1.78 0.42
CA ASN A 119 -9.94 1.28 -0.89
C ASN A 119 -9.05 0.11 -1.30
N LYS A 120 -9.59 -1.11 -1.22
CA LYS A 120 -8.88 -2.36 -1.55
C LYS A 120 -8.34 -2.39 -2.98
N CYS A 121 -9.04 -1.76 -3.93
CA CYS A 121 -8.62 -1.75 -5.33
C CYS A 121 -7.36 -0.90 -5.53
N VAL A 122 -7.31 0.29 -4.93
CA VAL A 122 -6.12 1.17 -4.96
C VAL A 122 -4.93 0.50 -4.29
N LEU A 123 -5.16 -0.19 -3.18
CA LEU A 123 -4.13 -0.92 -2.44
C LEU A 123 -3.56 -2.08 -3.26
N LEU A 124 -4.40 -2.77 -4.04
CA LEU A 124 -3.99 -3.83 -4.95
C LEU A 124 -3.13 -3.29 -6.10
N PHE A 125 -3.55 -2.20 -6.76
CA PHE A 125 -2.73 -1.55 -7.78
C PHE A 125 -1.38 -1.10 -7.24
N PHE A 126 -1.35 -0.44 -6.07
CA PHE A 126 -0.13 -0.03 -5.40
C PHE A 126 0.83 -1.23 -5.20
N PHE A 127 0.30 -2.35 -4.74
CA PHE A 127 1.09 -3.55 -4.50
C PHE A 127 1.62 -4.16 -5.79
N THR A 128 0.80 -4.22 -6.85
CA THR A 128 1.23 -4.71 -8.17
C THR A 128 2.35 -3.85 -8.74
N PHE A 129 2.22 -2.52 -8.71
CA PHE A 129 3.26 -1.61 -9.19
C PHE A 129 4.56 -1.73 -8.38
N LEU A 130 4.46 -1.84 -7.05
CA LEU A 130 5.62 -2.06 -6.19
C LEU A 130 6.34 -3.37 -6.55
N GLN A 131 5.57 -4.44 -6.81
CA GLN A 131 6.11 -5.74 -7.22
C GLN A 131 6.80 -5.65 -8.59
N THR A 132 6.21 -4.96 -9.57
CA THR A 132 6.81 -4.76 -10.89
C THR A 132 8.09 -3.92 -10.79
N ALA A 133 8.10 -2.86 -9.99
CA ALA A 133 9.29 -2.03 -9.77
C ALA A 133 10.42 -2.84 -9.12
N LEU A 134 10.10 -3.68 -8.13
CA LEU A 134 11.05 -4.57 -7.48
C LEU A 134 11.60 -5.63 -8.45
N ALA A 135 10.73 -6.26 -9.24
CA ALA A 135 11.13 -7.24 -10.25
C ALA A 135 12.05 -6.61 -11.29
N GLY A 136 11.76 -5.38 -11.72
CA GLY A 136 12.64 -4.60 -12.59
C GLY A 136 14.00 -4.33 -11.96
N LEU A 137 14.03 -3.89 -10.70
CA LEU A 137 15.27 -3.65 -9.94
C LEU A 137 16.13 -4.92 -9.83
N VAL A 138 15.52 -6.05 -9.48
CA VAL A 138 16.21 -7.34 -9.39
C VAL A 138 16.71 -7.78 -10.77
N ALA A 139 15.91 -7.61 -11.82
CA ALA A 139 16.31 -7.95 -13.19
C ALA A 139 17.48 -7.08 -13.68
N ILE A 140 17.47 -5.77 -13.40
CA ILE A 140 18.57 -4.86 -13.75
C ILE A 140 19.82 -5.22 -12.96
N SER A 141 19.72 -5.45 -11.65
CA SER A 141 20.86 -5.88 -10.83
C SER A 141 21.44 -7.21 -11.29
N ALA A 142 20.59 -8.17 -11.68
CA ALA A 142 21.02 -9.44 -12.25
C ALA A 142 21.71 -9.24 -13.60
N ALA A 143 21.11 -8.44 -14.50
CA ALA A 143 21.68 -8.12 -15.81
C ALA A 143 23.03 -7.40 -15.70
N LEU A 144 23.18 -6.47 -14.75
CA LEU A 144 24.46 -5.82 -14.45
C LEU A 144 25.49 -6.82 -13.94
N TYR A 145 25.08 -7.78 -13.10
CA TYR A 145 25.98 -8.80 -12.57
C TYR A 145 26.45 -9.79 -13.66
N THR A 146 25.56 -10.20 -14.56
CA THR A 146 25.88 -11.10 -15.66
C THR A 146 26.55 -10.40 -16.84
N GLY A 147 26.31 -9.09 -16.99
CA GLY A 147 26.82 -8.24 -18.07
C GLY A 147 28.15 -7.55 -17.77
N LEU A 148 28.77 -7.81 -16.61
CA LEU A 148 30.10 -7.29 -16.27
C LEU A 148 31.17 -7.43 -17.37
N PRO A 149 31.27 -8.51 -18.17
CA PRO A 149 32.32 -8.58 -19.21
C PRO A 149 32.17 -7.51 -20.31
N TRP A 150 30.97 -6.96 -20.52
CA TRP A 150 30.76 -5.87 -21.49
C TRP A 150 31.22 -4.51 -20.95
N ILE A 151 31.27 -4.34 -19.63
CA ILE A 151 31.76 -3.10 -19.02
C ILE A 151 33.24 -2.91 -19.30
N ASP A 152 34.02 -3.99 -19.24
CA ASP A 152 35.46 -3.95 -19.54
C ASP A 152 35.72 -3.50 -20.99
N GLU A 153 34.91 -4.00 -21.93
CA GLU A 153 35.00 -3.64 -23.36
C GLU A 153 34.60 -2.17 -23.62
N GLN A 154 33.55 -1.67 -22.95
CA GLN A 154 33.15 -0.26 -23.00
C GLN A 154 34.21 0.65 -22.37
N LEU A 155 34.83 0.21 -21.28
CA LEU A 155 35.84 0.97 -20.56
C LEU A 155 37.14 1.06 -21.37
N GLU A 156 37.54 -0.03 -22.05
CA GLU A 156 38.67 -0.02 -22.99
C GLU A 156 38.42 0.92 -24.17
N THR A 157 37.18 0.96 -24.67
CA THR A 157 36.78 1.88 -25.75
C THR A 157 36.84 3.34 -25.29
N LEU A 158 36.31 3.66 -24.09
CA LEU A 158 36.40 5.00 -23.51
C LEU A 158 37.86 5.45 -23.31
N CYS A 159 38.73 4.55 -22.86
CA CYS A 159 40.16 4.86 -22.67
C CYS A 159 40.91 5.08 -23.99
N LYS A 160 40.46 4.48 -25.10
CA LYS A 160 41.00 4.76 -26.45
C LYS A 160 40.58 6.14 -26.95
N ASP A 161 39.36 6.56 -26.65
CA ASP A 161 38.82 7.86 -27.09
C ASP A 161 39.33 9.05 -26.26
N HIS A 162 39.80 8.81 -25.03
CA HIS A 162 40.33 9.85 -24.13
C HIS A 162 41.71 9.49 -23.55
N PRO A 163 42.79 9.50 -24.36
CA PRO A 163 44.14 9.07 -23.96
C PRO A 163 44.88 10.01 -22.99
N TRP A 164 44.29 11.15 -22.60
CA TRP A 164 44.92 12.17 -21.74
C TRP A 164 44.63 12.01 -20.24
N GLU A 165 43.76 11.07 -19.85
CA GLU A 165 43.61 10.61 -18.47
C GLU A 165 44.49 9.37 -18.26
N ASN A 166 45.13 9.24 -17.09
CA ASN A 166 45.92 8.06 -16.70
C ASN A 166 45.01 6.82 -16.52
N CYS A 167 44.41 6.35 -17.61
CA CYS A 167 43.42 5.29 -17.64
C CYS A 167 43.98 3.99 -17.06
N THR A 168 45.26 3.69 -17.26
CA THR A 168 45.90 2.43 -16.82
C THR A 168 45.95 2.28 -15.30
N ASP A 169 46.06 3.39 -14.55
CA ASP A 169 46.13 3.39 -13.08
C ASP A 169 44.76 3.65 -12.40
N GLU A 170 43.86 4.36 -13.09
CA GLU A 170 42.54 4.75 -12.60
C GLU A 170 41.49 3.64 -12.81
N VAL A 171 41.54 2.94 -13.96
CA VAL A 171 40.61 1.86 -14.31
C VAL A 171 40.53 0.76 -13.26
N PRO A 172 41.63 0.15 -12.77
CA PRO A 172 41.52 -0.92 -11.77
C PRO A 172 40.95 -0.42 -10.44
N LYS A 173 41.18 0.86 -10.08
CA LYS A 173 40.57 1.47 -8.89
C LYS A 173 39.07 1.68 -9.07
N ILE A 174 38.65 2.17 -10.23
CA ILE A 174 37.23 2.36 -10.57
C ILE A 174 36.52 1.00 -10.62
N GLU A 175 37.12 -0.02 -11.23
CA GLU A 175 36.57 -1.36 -11.30
C GLU A 175 36.41 -1.97 -9.90
N GLN A 176 37.44 -1.87 -9.05
CA GLN A 176 37.38 -2.35 -7.68
C GLN A 176 36.31 -1.62 -6.86
N GLN A 177 36.20 -0.30 -7.03
CA GLN A 177 35.17 0.51 -6.37
C GLN A 177 33.76 0.15 -6.90
N MET A 178 33.61 -0.09 -8.19
CA MET A 178 32.35 -0.50 -8.82
C MET A 178 31.91 -1.90 -8.37
N ARG A 179 32.81 -2.88 -8.29
CA ARG A 179 32.53 -4.22 -7.75
C ARG A 179 32.12 -4.18 -6.27
N SER A 180 32.76 -3.32 -5.48
CA SER A 180 32.40 -3.04 -4.09
C SER A 180 30.97 -2.48 -4.01
N HIS A 181 30.66 -1.44 -4.79
CA HIS A 181 29.34 -0.83 -4.83
C HIS A 181 28.27 -1.79 -5.34
N LEU A 182 28.55 -2.61 -6.36
CA LEU A 182 27.62 -3.63 -6.86
C LEU A 182 27.31 -4.69 -5.80
N THR A 183 28.31 -5.09 -5.00
CA THR A 183 28.12 -6.03 -3.90
C THR A 183 27.25 -5.42 -2.79
N LEU A 184 27.48 -4.15 -2.47
CA LEU A 184 26.66 -3.40 -1.51
C LEU A 184 25.22 -3.24 -2.00
N VAL A 185 25.04 -2.81 -3.26
CA VAL A 185 23.71 -2.68 -3.90
C VAL A 185 22.99 -4.02 -3.90
N ARG A 186 23.67 -5.11 -4.24
CA ARG A 186 23.11 -6.47 -4.16
C ARG A 186 22.63 -6.81 -2.75
N SER A 187 23.44 -6.55 -1.74
CA SER A 187 23.08 -6.82 -0.34
C SER A 187 21.84 -6.03 0.09
N ILE A 188 21.79 -4.74 -0.26
CA ILE A 188 20.65 -3.86 0.00
C ILE A 188 19.41 -4.34 -0.75
N SER A 189 19.51 -4.64 -2.05
CA SER A 189 18.39 -5.15 -2.85
C SER A 189 17.84 -6.46 -2.28
N LEU A 190 18.70 -7.41 -1.90
CA LEU A 190 18.26 -8.67 -1.29
C LEU A 190 17.58 -8.43 0.07
N SER A 191 18.12 -7.54 0.90
CA SER A 191 17.50 -7.17 2.17
C SER A 191 16.11 -6.57 1.98
N ILE A 192 15.95 -5.66 1.01
CA ILE A 192 14.66 -5.06 0.66
C ILE A 192 13.68 -6.14 0.15
N CYS A 193 14.13 -7.05 -0.71
CA CYS A 193 13.29 -8.16 -1.19
C CYS A 193 12.78 -9.04 -0.04
N VAL A 194 13.65 -9.42 0.90
CA VAL A 194 13.28 -10.22 2.07
C VAL A 194 12.30 -9.46 2.97
N PHE A 195 12.56 -8.17 3.23
CA PHE A 195 11.68 -7.33 4.04
C PHE A 195 10.29 -7.21 3.41
N LEU A 196 10.21 -6.95 2.10
CA LEU A 196 8.95 -6.88 1.38
C LEU A 196 8.22 -8.21 1.42
N PHE A 197 8.90 -9.34 1.19
CA PHE A 197 8.31 -10.67 1.30
C PHE A 197 7.70 -10.91 2.69
N GLY A 198 8.38 -10.45 3.74
CA GLY A 198 7.85 -10.43 5.11
C GLY A 198 6.56 -9.62 5.24
N ILE A 199 6.49 -8.42 4.63
CA ILE A 199 5.26 -7.60 4.61
C ILE A 199 4.15 -8.31 3.83
N ILE A 200 4.43 -8.92 2.67
CA ILE A 200 3.43 -9.69 1.90
C ILE A 200 2.88 -10.82 2.77
N HIS A 201 3.77 -11.59 3.40
CA HIS A 201 3.40 -12.74 4.23
C HIS A 201 2.57 -12.32 5.44
N ALA A 202 2.99 -11.25 6.14
CA ALA A 202 2.25 -10.69 7.27
C ALA A 202 0.87 -10.16 6.84
N THR A 203 0.78 -9.52 5.67
CA THR A 203 -0.49 -9.02 5.13
C THR A 203 -1.42 -10.18 4.74
N PHE A 204 -0.88 -11.24 4.13
CA PHE A 204 -1.63 -12.44 3.78
C PHE A 204 -2.17 -13.17 5.02
N LEU A 205 -1.35 -13.33 6.06
CA LEU A 205 -1.76 -13.88 7.35
C LEU A 205 -2.86 -13.04 8.01
N ALA A 206 -2.71 -11.72 8.03
CA ALA A 206 -3.73 -10.84 8.59
C ALA A 206 -5.09 -10.96 7.86
N VAL A 207 -5.06 -11.12 6.53
CA VAL A 207 -6.27 -11.33 5.73
C VAL A 207 -6.88 -12.71 5.97
N SER A 208 -6.06 -13.75 6.09
CA SER A 208 -6.54 -15.12 6.29
C SER A 208 -7.17 -15.30 7.68
N GLU A 209 -6.58 -14.71 8.73
CA GLU A 209 -7.17 -14.70 10.07
C GLU A 209 -8.46 -13.88 10.15
N SER A 210 -8.52 -12.73 9.48
CA SER A 210 -9.74 -11.91 9.42
C SER A 210 -10.92 -12.68 8.82
N LYS A 211 -10.69 -13.44 7.74
CA LYS A 211 -11.72 -14.33 7.19
C LYS A 211 -12.12 -15.41 8.19
N ARG A 212 -11.16 -16.05 8.87
CA ARG A 212 -11.41 -17.13 9.83
C ARG A 212 -12.26 -16.68 11.02
N ASN A 213 -12.04 -15.46 11.52
CA ASN A 213 -12.85 -14.88 12.58
C ASN A 213 -14.27 -14.53 12.10
N MET A 214 -14.42 -14.04 10.87
CA MET A 214 -15.73 -13.74 10.28
C MET A 214 -16.60 -15.00 10.12
N TYR A 215 -16.00 -16.16 9.80
CA TYR A 215 -16.72 -17.44 9.74
C TYR A 215 -17.10 -17.99 11.12
N LYS A 216 -16.36 -17.66 12.18
CA LYS A 216 -16.72 -18.03 13.55
C LYS A 216 -17.90 -17.23 14.10
N GLU A 217 -18.12 -16.02 13.58
CA GLU A 217 -19.21 -15.14 14.00
C GLU A 217 -20.52 -15.35 13.22
N ILE A 218 -20.57 -16.23 12.21
CA ILE A 218 -21.84 -16.60 11.60
C ILE A 218 -22.59 -17.44 12.65
N PRO A 219 -23.67 -16.93 13.29
CA PRO A 219 -24.45 -17.75 14.20
C PRO A 219 -24.93 -18.95 13.40
N SER A 220 -24.58 -20.14 13.88
CA SER A 220 -25.15 -21.40 13.42
C SER A 220 -26.65 -21.18 13.28
N TYR A 221 -27.16 -21.15 12.04
CA TYR A 221 -28.57 -21.06 11.73
C TYR A 221 -29.29 -22.04 12.64
N GLU A 222 -30.16 -21.53 13.53
CA GLU A 222 -30.94 -22.36 14.45
C GLU A 222 -31.51 -23.52 13.64
N ARG A 223 -31.04 -24.74 13.90
CA ARG A 223 -31.76 -25.92 13.42
C ARG A 223 -33.17 -25.76 14.00
N PRO A 224 -34.24 -25.74 13.19
CA PRO A 224 -35.58 -25.75 13.75
C PRO A 224 -35.71 -27.02 14.60
N GLN A 225 -35.64 -26.85 15.92
CA GLN A 225 -36.14 -27.84 16.85
C GLN A 225 -37.65 -27.77 16.72
N THR A 226 -38.22 -28.82 16.13
CA THR A 226 -39.49 -29.47 16.44
C THR A 226 -40.19 -29.94 15.16
N PHE A 227 -39.92 -31.18 14.78
CA PHE A 227 -40.96 -32.02 14.20
C PHE A 227 -41.42 -32.94 15.33
N VAL A 228 -42.42 -32.49 16.09
CA VAL A 228 -43.19 -33.40 16.95
C VAL A 228 -44.16 -34.10 16.01
N VAL A 229 -43.86 -35.37 15.70
CA VAL A 229 -44.80 -36.25 15.01
C VAL A 229 -45.88 -36.60 16.05
N SER A 230 -47.12 -36.18 15.77
CA SER A 230 -48.32 -36.63 16.49
C SER A 230 -48.73 -38.01 16.03
#